data_AF-A0A4Y8WMD7-F1
#
_entry.id   AF-A0A4Y8WMD7-F1
#
_cell.length_a   1.000
_cell.length_b   1.000
_cell.length_c   1.000
_cell.angle_alpha   90.00
_cell.angle_beta   90.00
_cell.angle_gamma   90.00
#
_symmetry.space_group_name_H-M   'P 1'
#
loop_
_entity.id
_entity.type
_entity.pdbx_description
1 polymer ?
#
loop_
_entity_poly.entity_id
_entity_poly.type
_entity_poly.pdbx_seq_one_letter_code
_entity_poly.pdbx_strand_id
1 'polypeptide(L)'
;MEGYHNNIEREDLVPIIAVILENSIMKPDKLSYTRTISRKVKRVATSRFLELTSFTTSNRPIFELNDLPKNYSREVKTKRGTRLYIIISGAEKKEYKYFSNLGQIVPVGMAVPLVFACPIGFKSGANTMSHYGSAPNDIVSYWEERFDEETSVLCIDDRVYELSNEDRVFFVSDVDEYHEQLSLYLSKSNDKSYKWIISNPCFETWLYYSYVGTPAKEHIEALQNESISQRSKHLKKIGNDVHKGGLDPRNAPKYIHNAIERCDEYGYKVDENNVPLLFCTDMLFFAKDFIEYISKFY
;
A
#
# COMPACT_ATOMS: atom_id res chain seq x y z
N MET A 1 -32.38 -10.83 46.47
CA MET A 1 -31.05 -10.24 46.68
C MET A 1 -30.07 -11.12 45.93
N GLU A 2 -30.09 -11.08 44.59
CA GLU A 2 -29.35 -10.14 43.74
C GLU A 2 -27.84 -10.21 43.97
N GLY A 3 -27.13 -10.68 42.95
CA GLY A 3 -25.68 -10.90 42.96
C GLY A 3 -25.13 -11.18 41.57
N TYR A 4 -25.42 -10.26 40.65
CA TYR A 4 -24.63 -9.83 39.48
C TYR A 4 -23.86 -10.88 38.65
N HIS A 5 -24.41 -11.12 37.45
CA HIS A 5 -23.68 -11.48 36.24
C HIS A 5 -22.60 -10.43 35.93
N ASN A 6 -21.34 -10.85 35.83
CA ASN A 6 -20.33 -10.12 35.06
C ASN A 6 -20.18 -10.79 33.70
N ASN A 7 -21.01 -10.36 32.75
CA ASN A 7 -20.71 -10.47 31.33
C ASN A 7 -19.62 -9.43 31.04
N ILE A 8 -18.38 -9.89 30.90
CA ILE A 8 -17.34 -9.12 30.23
C ILE A 8 -17.59 -9.35 28.74
N GLU A 9 -18.31 -8.42 28.12
CA GLU A 9 -18.29 -8.25 26.67
C GLU A 9 -16.83 -8.04 26.27
N ARG A 10 -16.27 -9.01 25.54
CA ARG A 10 -14.98 -8.84 24.87
C ARG A 10 -15.23 -7.83 23.75
N GLU A 11 -14.83 -6.58 23.99
CA GLU A 11 -14.71 -5.58 22.95
C GLU A 11 -13.87 -6.15 21.80
N ASP A 12 -14.46 -6.22 20.62
CA ASP A 12 -13.85 -6.65 19.38
C ASP A 12 -12.66 -5.73 19.06
N LEU A 13 -11.45 -6.15 19.44
CA LEU A 13 -10.21 -5.51 19.04
C LEU A 13 -10.02 -5.71 17.54
N VAL A 14 -10.34 -4.68 16.76
CA VAL A 14 -10.09 -4.63 15.32
C VAL A 14 -8.59 -4.42 15.08
N PRO A 15 -7.91 -5.24 14.25
CA PRO A 15 -6.52 -5.02 13.90
C PRO A 15 -6.35 -3.69 13.16
N ILE A 16 -5.46 -2.83 13.68
CA ILE A 16 -5.13 -1.54 13.09
C ILE A 16 -3.95 -1.76 12.15
N ILE A 17 -4.20 -1.90 10.85
CA ILE A 17 -3.22 -1.39 9.89
C ILE A 17 -3.31 0.13 9.95
N ALA A 18 -2.25 0.76 10.42
CA ALA A 18 -2.05 2.19 10.17
C ALA A 18 -1.66 2.33 8.69
N VAL A 19 -2.67 2.37 7.83
CA VAL A 19 -2.48 2.86 6.46
C VAL A 19 -2.34 4.36 6.62
N ILE A 20 -1.10 4.83 6.59
CA ILE A 20 -0.85 6.26 6.55
C ILE A 20 -1.23 6.72 5.14
N LEU A 21 -2.40 7.33 5.08
CA LEU A 21 -2.92 7.99 3.89
C LEU A 21 -2.41 9.41 3.88
N GLU A 22 -1.49 9.69 2.97
CA GLU A 22 -1.08 11.07 2.71
C GLU A 22 -1.40 11.38 1.26
N ASN A 23 -2.58 11.98 1.10
CA ASN A 23 -2.96 12.66 -0.12
C ASN A 23 -2.74 14.15 0.14
N SER A 24 -1.93 14.79 -0.71
CA SER A 24 -2.02 16.23 -0.89
C SER A 24 -3.42 16.55 -1.46
N ILE A 25 -4.31 17.00 -0.56
CA ILE A 25 -5.66 17.53 -0.79
C ILE A 25 -6.78 16.47 -0.94
N MET A 26 -7.17 15.85 0.17
CA MET A 26 -8.59 15.64 0.53
C MET A 26 -8.74 15.83 2.04
N LYS A 27 -9.67 16.72 2.46
CA LYS A 27 -9.90 17.04 3.87
C LYS A 27 -10.23 15.76 4.67
N PRO A 28 -9.43 15.38 5.68
CA PRO A 28 -9.80 14.33 6.62
C PRO A 28 -10.74 14.91 7.69
N ASP A 29 -11.83 14.21 7.95
CA ASP A 29 -12.56 14.37 9.21
C ASP A 29 -11.65 13.95 10.38
N LYS A 30 -11.78 14.73 11.45
CA LYS A 30 -10.86 14.81 12.58
C LYS A 30 -10.62 13.47 13.28
N LEU A 31 -9.37 12.99 13.23
CA LEU A 31 -8.77 12.15 14.28
C LEU A 31 -7.33 12.62 14.49
N SER A 32 -7.09 13.30 15.61
CA SER A 32 -5.79 13.85 16.01
C SER A 32 -4.97 12.81 16.77
N TYR A 33 -3.70 12.63 16.42
CA TYR A 33 -2.68 12.20 17.37
C TYR A 33 -1.38 12.99 17.12
N THR A 34 -0.93 13.72 18.14
CA THR A 34 0.27 14.55 18.14
C THR A 34 1.41 13.83 18.84
N ARG A 35 2.61 13.85 18.25
CA ARG A 35 3.85 14.05 19.04
C ARG A 35 4.93 14.73 18.21
N THR A 36 5.10 16.02 18.49
CA THR A 36 6.12 16.92 17.92
C THR A 36 7.51 16.53 18.40
N ILE A 37 8.46 16.31 17.49
CA ILE A 37 9.88 16.47 17.79
C ILE A 37 10.27 17.88 17.34
N SER A 38 10.50 18.76 18.32
CA SER A 38 10.96 20.12 18.10
C SER A 38 12.44 20.09 17.70
N ARG A 39 12.75 20.47 16.46
CA ARG A 39 14.03 21.09 16.12
C ARG A 39 13.75 22.40 15.40
N LYS A 40 14.27 23.49 15.98
CA LYS A 40 14.12 24.88 15.54
C LYS A 40 14.59 25.06 14.10
N VAL A 41 13.69 25.48 13.21
CA VAL A 41 14.04 26.26 12.02
C VAL A 41 13.26 27.58 12.08
N LYS A 42 13.94 28.67 11.72
CA LYS A 42 13.58 30.07 11.97
C LYS A 42 12.31 30.51 11.21
N ARG A 43 11.45 31.23 11.97
CA ARG A 43 10.33 32.14 11.63
C ARG A 43 10.14 32.55 10.15
N VAL A 44 8.88 32.46 9.66
CA VAL A 44 8.09 33.60 9.12
C VAL A 44 6.57 33.39 9.34
N ALA A 45 5.95 34.42 9.96
CA ALA A 45 4.55 34.92 9.97
C ALA A 45 3.28 34.00 10.05
N THR A 46 2.70 33.98 11.26
CA THR A 46 1.32 34.34 11.67
C THR A 46 0.08 33.99 10.80
N SER A 47 -0.80 33.12 11.31
CA SER A 47 -2.22 33.49 11.54
C SER A 47 -2.97 32.58 12.55
N ARG A 48 -3.58 33.27 13.52
CA ARG A 48 -4.67 33.00 14.49
C ARG A 48 -5.28 31.59 14.62
N PHE A 49 -5.14 31.03 15.83
CA PHE A 49 -6.02 29.99 16.38
C PHE A 49 -7.35 30.60 16.85
N LEU A 50 -8.46 29.95 16.53
CA LEU A 50 -9.77 30.16 17.16
C LEU A 50 -10.12 28.88 17.93
N GLU A 51 -10.13 28.98 19.26
CA GLU A 51 -10.65 27.95 20.16
C GLU A 51 -12.16 27.82 19.98
N LEU A 52 -12.65 26.57 19.87
CA LEU A 52 -14.07 26.25 20.05
C LEU A 52 -14.18 25.20 21.14
N THR A 53 -14.46 25.69 22.35
CA THR A 53 -15.01 24.94 23.47
C THR A 53 -16.44 24.52 23.14
N SER A 54 -16.78 23.24 23.37
CA SER A 54 -18.15 22.87 23.71
C SER A 54 -18.17 21.76 24.75
N PHE A 55 -19.11 21.93 25.66
CA PHE A 55 -19.22 21.33 26.97
C PHE A 55 -19.71 19.88 26.92
N THR A 56 -19.19 19.03 27.81
CA THR A 56 -20.03 18.08 28.55
C THR A 56 -19.58 18.01 30.00
N THR A 57 -20.54 18.16 30.89
CA THR A 57 -20.44 18.22 32.33
C THR A 57 -20.26 16.82 32.92
N SER A 58 -19.11 16.57 33.55
CA SER A 58 -18.92 15.48 34.51
C SER A 58 -17.88 15.96 35.54
N ASN A 59 -18.38 16.43 36.69
CA ASN A 59 -17.55 16.79 37.85
C ASN A 59 -16.79 15.56 38.36
N ARG A 60 -15.50 15.46 38.00
CA ARG A 60 -14.48 14.74 38.77
C ARG A 60 -13.28 15.69 38.94
N PRO A 61 -12.67 15.76 40.13
CA PRO A 61 -11.54 16.67 40.34
C PRO A 61 -10.40 16.33 39.39
N ILE A 62 -9.87 17.36 38.76
CA ILE A 62 -8.66 17.32 37.93
C ILE A 62 -7.51 16.96 38.87
N PHE A 63 -6.93 15.77 38.73
CA PHE A 63 -5.64 15.47 39.34
C PHE A 63 -4.57 16.28 38.57
N GLU A 64 -3.97 17.25 39.25
CA GLU A 64 -2.80 17.96 38.74
C GLU A 64 -1.68 16.95 38.44
N LEU A 65 -1.13 17.05 37.23
CA LEU A 65 -0.15 16.13 36.66
C LEU A 65 1.27 16.37 37.23
N ASN A 66 1.41 16.49 38.55
CA ASN A 66 2.69 16.83 39.20
C ASN A 66 3.30 15.70 40.05
N ASP A 67 2.66 14.54 40.17
CA ASP A 67 3.18 13.40 40.96
C ASP A 67 3.56 12.18 40.09
N LEU A 68 4.28 12.40 38.98
CA LEU A 68 5.03 11.32 38.35
C LEU A 68 6.41 11.20 39.02
N PRO A 69 6.79 10.03 39.57
CA PRO A 69 8.11 9.86 40.17
C PRO A 69 9.19 10.15 39.12
N LYS A 70 10.21 10.93 39.53
CA LYS A 70 11.36 11.42 38.71
C LYS A 70 12.19 10.34 38.00
N ASN A 71 11.82 9.07 38.15
CA ASN A 71 12.57 7.92 37.65
C ASN A 71 11.85 7.19 36.49
N TYR A 72 10.72 7.71 35.99
CA TYR A 72 10.12 7.17 34.77
C TYR A 72 10.74 7.82 33.54
N SER A 73 11.96 7.38 33.18
CA SER A 73 12.43 7.52 31.80
C SER A 73 11.94 6.31 31.02
N ARG A 74 10.99 6.54 30.10
CA ARG A 74 10.69 5.52 29.09
C ARG A 74 11.86 5.51 28.11
N GLU A 75 12.93 4.80 28.44
CA GLU A 75 13.96 4.45 27.47
C GLU A 75 13.38 3.45 26.47
N VAL A 76 12.59 3.97 25.53
CA VAL A 76 12.13 3.16 24.41
C VAL A 76 13.24 3.13 23.37
N LYS A 77 14.28 2.33 23.62
CA LYS A 77 15.09 1.77 22.53
C LYS A 77 14.29 0.64 21.86
N THR A 78 13.10 0.92 21.31
CA THR A 78 12.46 -0.05 20.42
C THR A 78 13.14 0.10 19.07
N LYS A 79 14.07 -0.81 18.78
CA LYS A 79 14.21 -1.32 17.41
C LYS A 79 12.79 -1.57 16.89
N ARG A 80 12.41 -1.02 15.73
CA ARG A 80 11.13 -1.37 15.09
C ARG A 80 11.10 -2.89 14.98
N GLY A 81 10.20 -3.54 15.72
CA GLY A 81 9.96 -4.98 15.60
C GLY A 81 9.06 -5.33 14.42
N THR A 82 8.60 -4.34 13.68
CA THR A 82 7.61 -4.48 12.60
C THR A 82 8.19 -4.00 11.27
N ARG A 83 8.13 -4.85 10.25
CA ARG A 83 8.47 -4.55 8.85
C ARG A 83 7.56 -3.46 8.28
N LEU A 84 8.16 -2.43 7.68
CA LEU A 84 7.48 -1.40 6.89
C LEU A 84 7.35 -1.84 5.43
N TYR A 85 6.16 -1.69 4.87
CA TYR A 85 5.89 -1.83 3.44
C TYR A 85 5.72 -0.44 2.81
N ILE A 86 6.50 -0.14 1.78
CA ILE A 86 6.37 1.07 0.97
C ILE A 86 5.96 0.64 -0.42
N ILE A 87 4.81 1.12 -0.88
CA ILE A 87 4.25 0.84 -2.19
C ILE A 87 4.24 2.14 -2.98
N ILE A 88 4.98 2.21 -4.09
CA ILE A 88 4.97 3.35 -5.00
C ILE A 88 4.34 2.88 -6.31
N SER A 89 3.16 3.39 -6.63
CA SER A 89 2.35 2.87 -7.72
C SER A 89 2.23 3.86 -8.88
N GLY A 90 2.29 3.34 -10.10
CA GLY A 90 1.96 4.09 -11.32
C GLY A 90 0.46 4.39 -11.46
N ALA A 91 -0.41 3.71 -10.71
CA ALA A 91 -1.86 3.89 -10.77
C ALA A 91 -2.46 4.12 -9.37
N GLU A 92 -3.43 5.03 -9.30
CA GLU A 92 -3.92 5.58 -8.04
C GLU A 92 -5.08 4.80 -7.42
N LYS A 93 -6.06 4.33 -8.20
CA LYS A 93 -7.37 3.98 -7.61
C LYS A 93 -7.55 2.52 -7.25
N LYS A 94 -7.06 1.57 -8.04
CA LYS A 94 -7.37 0.14 -7.83
C LYS A 94 -6.36 -0.49 -6.89
N GLU A 95 -5.10 -0.23 -7.16
CA GLU A 95 -3.92 -0.65 -6.40
C GLU A 95 -4.05 -0.11 -4.98
N TYR A 96 -4.31 1.19 -4.82
CA TYR A 96 -4.60 1.80 -3.53
C TYR A 96 -5.72 1.09 -2.78
N LYS A 97 -6.87 0.84 -3.45
CA LYS A 97 -7.99 0.15 -2.82
C LYS A 97 -7.62 -1.25 -2.38
N TYR A 98 -6.74 -1.94 -3.11
CA TYR A 98 -6.24 -3.24 -2.69
C TYR A 98 -5.31 -3.13 -1.47
N PHE A 99 -4.24 -2.35 -1.56
CA PHE A 99 -3.21 -2.26 -0.52
C PHE A 99 -3.76 -1.66 0.79
N SER A 100 -4.63 -0.65 0.70
CA SER A 100 -5.29 -0.06 1.88
C SER A 100 -6.25 -1.03 2.60
N ASN A 101 -6.62 -2.13 1.95
CA ASN A 101 -7.53 -3.14 2.49
C ASN A 101 -6.83 -4.45 2.90
N LEU A 102 -5.49 -4.50 2.88
CA LEU A 102 -4.74 -5.63 3.43
C LEU A 102 -4.98 -5.85 4.93
N GLY A 103 -5.50 -4.85 5.65
CA GLY A 103 -5.80 -4.98 7.08
C GLY A 103 -6.86 -6.00 7.41
N GLN A 104 -7.66 -6.37 6.41
CA GLN A 104 -8.69 -7.40 6.56
C GLN A 104 -8.11 -8.81 6.73
N ILE A 105 -6.85 -9.03 6.36
CA ILE A 105 -6.16 -10.32 6.51
C ILE A 105 -5.06 -10.31 7.56
N VAL A 106 -4.82 -9.16 8.19
CA VAL A 106 -3.83 -9.04 9.26
C VAL A 106 -4.41 -9.59 10.57
N PRO A 107 -3.68 -10.43 11.32
CA PRO A 107 -4.13 -10.97 12.59
C PRO A 107 -4.53 -9.89 13.59
N VAL A 108 -5.52 -10.19 14.43
CA VAL A 108 -5.93 -9.33 15.54
C VAL A 108 -4.72 -9.04 16.44
N GLY A 109 -4.51 -7.76 16.77
CA GLY A 109 -3.39 -7.32 17.62
C GLY A 109 -2.07 -7.10 16.87
N MET A 110 -2.01 -7.38 15.57
CA MET A 110 -0.87 -7.05 14.72
C MET A 110 -1.09 -5.73 13.98
N ALA A 111 -0.04 -4.91 13.92
CA ALA A 111 0.00 -3.72 13.08
C ALA A 111 1.12 -3.86 12.05
N VAL A 112 0.77 -3.82 10.77
CA VAL A 112 1.73 -3.80 9.66
C VAL A 112 1.75 -2.40 9.09
N PRO A 113 2.81 -1.60 9.30
CA PRO A 113 2.88 -0.27 8.73
C PRO A 113 3.02 -0.36 7.21
N LEU A 114 2.14 0.34 6.49
CA LEU A 114 2.13 0.43 5.04
C LEU A 114 2.01 1.89 4.60
N VAL A 115 2.92 2.33 3.73
CA VAL A 115 2.90 3.62 3.04
C VAL A 115 2.58 3.36 1.57
N PHE A 116 1.57 4.04 1.05
CA PHE A 116 1.23 4.00 -0.37
C PHE A 116 1.42 5.40 -0.96
N ALA A 117 2.26 5.51 -1.99
CA ALA A 117 2.51 6.74 -2.72
C ALA A 117 2.16 6.54 -4.20
N CYS A 118 1.59 7.59 -4.81
CA CYS A 118 1.37 7.66 -6.24
C CYS A 118 2.09 8.91 -6.75
N PRO A 119 3.22 8.76 -7.47
CA PRO A 119 3.86 9.89 -8.13
C PRO A 119 2.90 10.55 -9.10
N ILE A 120 3.14 11.84 -9.38
CA ILE A 120 2.38 12.58 -10.38
C ILE A 120 3.26 12.69 -11.63
N GLY A 121 2.85 12.04 -12.71
CA GLY A 121 3.55 12.08 -13.98
C GLY A 121 3.22 13.32 -14.80
N PHE A 122 4.14 13.70 -15.69
CA PHE A 122 3.86 14.63 -16.78
C PHE A 122 3.28 13.83 -17.96
N LYS A 123 2.02 14.07 -18.35
CA LYS A 123 1.53 13.51 -19.63
C LYS A 123 2.12 14.31 -20.80
N SER A 124 2.72 13.61 -21.77
CA SER A 124 2.95 14.14 -23.12
C SER A 124 1.62 14.09 -23.90
N GLY A 125 0.94 15.24 -24.00
CA GLY A 125 -0.31 15.42 -24.71
C GLY A 125 -0.87 16.84 -24.55
N ALA A 126 -2.00 17.16 -25.22
CA ALA A 126 -2.58 18.51 -25.25
C ALA A 126 -3.08 19.05 -23.89
N ASN A 127 -3.03 18.24 -22.83
CA ASN A 127 -3.33 18.65 -21.46
C ASN A 127 -2.05 18.51 -20.62
N THR A 128 -1.41 19.64 -20.33
CA THR A 128 -0.14 19.76 -19.59
C THR A 128 -0.33 19.80 -18.07
N MET A 129 -1.57 19.68 -17.57
CA MET A 129 -1.78 19.45 -16.15
C MET A 129 -1.27 18.05 -15.81
N SER A 130 -0.34 17.99 -14.88
CA SER A 130 0.15 16.74 -14.30
C SER A 130 -1.06 15.93 -13.81
N HIS A 131 -1.14 14.66 -14.22
CA HIS A 131 -2.24 13.77 -13.88
C HIS A 131 -1.70 12.64 -13.01
N TYR A 132 -2.51 12.18 -12.05
CA TYR A 132 -2.23 10.96 -11.29
C TYR A 132 -2.28 9.76 -12.25
N GLY A 133 -1.19 9.00 -12.32
CA GLY A 133 -0.91 8.07 -13.41
C GLY A 133 0.52 8.26 -13.90
N SER A 134 1.44 7.43 -13.40
CA SER A 134 2.87 7.59 -13.58
C SER A 134 3.46 6.42 -14.36
N ALA A 135 4.19 6.74 -15.42
CA ALA A 135 4.99 5.75 -16.14
C ALA A 135 6.10 5.22 -15.21
N PRO A 136 6.65 4.03 -15.45
CA PRO A 136 7.80 3.51 -14.70
C PRO A 136 8.93 4.54 -14.46
N ASN A 137 9.27 5.41 -15.42
CA ASN A 137 10.27 6.45 -15.18
C ASN A 137 9.86 7.41 -14.06
N ASP A 138 8.60 7.83 -13.99
CA ASP A 138 8.13 8.75 -12.95
C ASP A 138 8.24 8.12 -11.55
N ILE A 139 8.02 6.80 -11.45
CA ILE A 139 8.18 6.06 -10.19
C ILE A 139 9.64 6.04 -9.75
N VAL A 140 10.54 5.75 -10.68
CA VAL A 140 11.98 5.72 -10.41
C VAL A 140 12.49 7.11 -10.06
N SER A 141 12.13 8.14 -10.82
CA SER A 141 12.50 9.53 -10.52
C SER A 141 11.95 9.99 -9.17
N TYR A 142 10.70 9.65 -8.85
CA TYR A 142 10.12 9.95 -7.54
C TYR A 142 10.92 9.35 -6.39
N TRP A 143 11.38 8.10 -6.56
CA TRP A 143 12.23 7.41 -5.60
C TRP A 143 13.61 8.05 -5.47
N GLU A 144 14.30 8.27 -6.59
CA GLU A 144 15.66 8.83 -6.62
C GLU A 144 15.71 10.25 -6.03
N GLU A 145 14.63 11.03 -6.16
CA GLU A 145 14.53 12.36 -5.54
C GLU A 145 14.32 12.34 -4.02
N ARG A 146 13.86 11.20 -3.46
CA ARG A 146 13.35 11.12 -2.08
C ARG A 146 14.09 10.15 -1.19
N PHE A 147 14.82 9.20 -1.79
CA PHE A 147 15.60 8.21 -1.08
C PHE A 147 17.08 8.55 -1.14
N ASP A 148 17.67 8.70 0.04
CA ASP A 148 19.11 8.81 0.23
C ASP A 148 19.69 7.42 0.51
N GLU A 149 20.45 6.89 -0.46
CA GLU A 149 21.06 5.56 -0.36
C GLU A 149 22.14 5.48 0.73
N GLU A 150 22.89 6.55 0.98
CA GLU A 150 23.98 6.56 1.96
C GLU A 150 23.44 6.47 3.38
N THR A 151 22.33 7.15 3.65
CA THR A 151 21.71 7.18 4.98
C THR A 151 20.54 6.19 5.12
N SER A 152 20.10 5.57 4.02
CA SER A 152 18.88 4.75 3.96
C SER A 152 17.64 5.50 4.45
N VAL A 153 17.57 6.81 4.16
CA VAL A 153 16.47 7.67 4.59
C VAL A 153 15.55 7.99 3.40
N LEU A 154 14.26 7.76 3.58
CA LEU A 154 13.21 8.10 2.63
C LEU A 154 12.35 9.25 3.14
N CYS A 155 12.12 10.26 2.31
CA CYS A 155 11.25 11.39 2.60
C CYS A 155 9.98 11.37 1.72
N ILE A 156 8.81 11.17 2.31
CA ILE A 156 7.51 11.21 1.62
C ILE A 156 6.58 12.14 2.39
N ASP A 157 6.01 13.15 1.72
CA ASP A 157 5.02 14.09 2.28
C ASP A 157 5.39 14.65 3.67
N ASP A 158 6.61 15.19 3.77
CA ASP A 158 7.21 15.74 5.00
C ASP A 158 7.44 14.71 6.13
N ARG A 159 7.24 13.43 5.87
CA ARG A 159 7.61 12.34 6.77
C ARG A 159 8.94 11.72 6.37
N VAL A 160 9.72 11.38 7.39
CA VAL A 160 11.04 10.79 7.27
C VAL A 160 10.99 9.35 7.76
N TYR A 161 11.46 8.43 6.93
CA TYR A 161 11.52 6.99 7.20
C TYR A 161 12.97 6.53 7.09
N GLU A 162 13.57 6.11 8.20
CA GLU A 162 14.83 5.36 8.19
C GLU A 162 14.52 3.90 7.85
N LEU A 163 14.98 3.44 6.69
CA LEU A 163 14.75 2.09 6.19
C LEU A 163 15.81 1.13 6.72
N SER A 164 15.37 -0.07 7.04
CA SER A 164 16.19 -1.21 7.42
C SER A 164 16.08 -2.34 6.38
N ASN A 165 16.98 -3.31 6.46
CA ASN A 165 16.97 -4.48 5.56
C ASN A 165 15.70 -5.35 5.68
N GLU A 166 14.96 -5.21 6.79
CA GLU A 166 13.69 -5.90 6.97
C GLU A 166 12.53 -5.21 6.27
N ASP A 167 12.66 -3.93 5.93
CA ASP A 167 11.62 -3.18 5.25
C ASP A 167 11.52 -3.60 3.77
N ARG A 168 10.39 -3.30 3.15
CA ARG A 168 10.09 -3.71 1.77
C ARG A 168 9.61 -2.52 0.99
N VAL A 169 10.28 -2.26 -0.13
CA VAL A 169 9.90 -1.22 -1.09
C VAL A 169 9.49 -1.88 -2.39
N PHE A 170 8.29 -1.56 -2.85
CA PHE A 170 7.71 -2.12 -4.06
C PHE A 170 7.24 -1.03 -5.02
N PHE A 171 7.62 -1.16 -6.28
CA PHE A 171 7.15 -0.31 -7.38
C PHE A 171 6.11 -1.04 -8.19
N VAL A 172 4.89 -0.51 -8.28
CA VAL A 172 3.76 -1.18 -8.95
C VAL A 172 3.55 -0.57 -10.33
N SER A 173 3.53 -1.43 -11.36
CA SER A 173 3.26 -1.01 -12.74
C SER A 173 2.57 -2.09 -13.55
N ASP A 174 1.99 -1.68 -14.67
CA ASP A 174 1.31 -2.55 -15.63
C ASP A 174 2.20 -2.74 -16.87
N VAL A 175 2.12 -3.89 -17.53
CA VAL A 175 2.90 -4.13 -18.76
C VAL A 175 2.36 -3.35 -19.96
N ASP A 176 1.03 -3.23 -20.09
CA ASP A 176 0.34 -2.79 -21.31
C ASP A 176 1.09 -1.72 -22.12
N GLU A 177 1.19 -0.48 -21.63
CA GLU A 177 1.82 0.61 -22.37
C GLU A 177 3.30 0.81 -22.02
N TYR A 178 3.86 -0.01 -21.14
CA TYR A 178 5.14 0.25 -20.49
C TYR A 178 6.20 -0.85 -20.64
N HIS A 179 5.94 -1.87 -21.47
CA HIS A 179 6.86 -2.99 -21.68
C HIS A 179 8.30 -2.57 -21.98
N GLU A 180 8.50 -1.67 -22.96
CA GLU A 180 9.84 -1.21 -23.35
C GLU A 180 10.57 -0.52 -22.19
N GLN A 181 9.85 0.31 -21.44
CA GLN A 181 10.39 1.06 -20.32
C GLN A 181 10.73 0.15 -19.13
N LEU A 182 9.85 -0.82 -18.82
CA LEU A 182 10.08 -1.83 -17.81
C LEU A 182 11.31 -2.70 -18.16
N SER A 183 11.44 -3.10 -19.43
CA SER A 183 12.60 -3.87 -19.91
C SER A 183 13.93 -3.18 -19.63
N LEU A 184 13.99 -1.85 -19.76
CA LEU A 184 15.19 -1.05 -19.43
C LEU A 184 15.53 -1.06 -17.94
N TYR A 185 14.54 -1.15 -17.06
CA TYR A 185 14.75 -1.15 -15.61
C TYR A 185 15.07 -2.55 -15.06
N LEU A 186 14.44 -3.58 -15.62
CA LEU A 186 14.66 -4.97 -15.21
C LEU A 186 16.00 -5.52 -15.72
N SER A 187 16.43 -5.13 -16.92
CA SER A 187 17.73 -5.54 -17.47
C SER A 187 18.95 -5.00 -16.71
N LYS A 188 18.77 -3.97 -15.87
CA LYS A 188 19.87 -3.25 -15.18
C LYS A 188 20.03 -3.60 -13.70
N SER A 189 19.27 -4.54 -13.15
CA SER A 189 19.05 -4.60 -11.69
C SER A 189 19.24 -5.99 -11.09
N ASN A 190 20.25 -6.16 -10.22
CA ASN A 190 20.29 -7.24 -9.22
C ASN A 190 20.42 -6.75 -7.76
N ASP A 191 20.89 -5.52 -7.49
CA ASP A 191 21.09 -5.00 -6.12
C ASP A 191 20.41 -3.64 -5.92
N LYS A 192 19.08 -3.57 -6.05
CA LYS A 192 18.31 -2.37 -5.69
C LYS A 192 17.55 -2.56 -4.39
N SER A 193 17.38 -1.49 -3.63
CA SER A 193 16.61 -1.44 -2.38
C SER A 193 15.10 -1.60 -2.59
N TYR A 194 14.63 -1.62 -3.84
CA TYR A 194 13.24 -1.82 -4.22
C TYR A 194 13.07 -3.01 -5.18
N LYS A 195 11.85 -3.54 -5.21
CA LYS A 195 11.42 -4.57 -6.16
C LYS A 195 10.27 -4.07 -7.01
N TRP A 196 10.19 -4.51 -8.26
CA TRP A 196 9.03 -4.25 -9.09
C TRP A 196 7.92 -5.26 -8.80
N ILE A 197 6.68 -4.79 -8.85
CA ILE A 197 5.45 -5.55 -8.90
C ILE A 197 4.80 -5.24 -10.26
N ILE A 198 5.03 -6.10 -11.25
CA ILE A 198 4.52 -5.91 -12.61
C ILE A 198 3.38 -6.88 -12.87
N SER A 199 2.29 -6.40 -13.47
CA SER A 199 1.15 -7.23 -13.88
C SER A 199 0.90 -7.12 -15.38
N ASN A 200 0.70 -8.26 -16.06
CA ASN A 200 0.42 -8.31 -17.49
C ASN A 200 -0.98 -8.90 -17.76
N PRO A 201 -1.89 -8.18 -18.44
CA PRO A 201 -1.72 -6.82 -18.99
C PRO A 201 -1.66 -5.71 -17.93
N CYS A 202 -2.35 -5.89 -16.81
CA CYS A 202 -2.45 -4.90 -15.74
C CYS A 202 -2.87 -5.52 -14.40
N PHE A 203 -3.03 -4.68 -13.36
CA PHE A 203 -3.44 -5.10 -12.02
C PHE A 203 -4.72 -5.95 -11.97
N GLU A 204 -5.64 -5.81 -12.93
CA GLU A 204 -6.80 -6.71 -13.06
C GLU A 204 -6.41 -8.19 -13.16
N THR A 205 -5.20 -8.55 -13.61
CA THR A 205 -4.69 -9.92 -13.60
C THR A 205 -4.67 -10.49 -12.18
N TRP A 206 -4.21 -9.73 -11.19
CA TRP A 206 -4.22 -10.17 -9.79
C TRP A 206 -5.64 -10.32 -9.24
N LEU A 207 -6.53 -9.41 -9.61
CA LEU A 207 -7.94 -9.48 -9.24
C LEU A 207 -8.65 -10.68 -9.90
N TYR A 208 -8.28 -11.02 -11.13
CA TYR A 208 -8.77 -12.20 -11.83
C TYR A 208 -8.45 -13.47 -11.04
N TYR A 209 -7.20 -13.64 -10.57
CA TYR A 209 -6.82 -14.77 -9.72
C TYR A 209 -7.57 -14.77 -8.38
N SER A 210 -7.84 -13.61 -7.81
CA SER A 210 -8.58 -13.49 -6.55
C SER A 210 -10.02 -14.01 -6.67
N TYR A 211 -10.74 -13.66 -7.73
CA TYR A 211 -12.18 -13.91 -7.84
C TYR A 211 -12.59 -15.00 -8.83
N VAL A 212 -11.87 -15.13 -9.93
CA VAL A 212 -12.29 -15.95 -11.08
C VAL A 212 -11.63 -17.32 -11.01
N GLY A 213 -10.31 -17.38 -11.10
CA GLY A 213 -9.62 -18.66 -11.22
C GLY A 213 -8.30 -18.57 -11.97
N THR A 214 -7.81 -19.74 -12.36
CA THR A 214 -6.73 -19.91 -13.33
C THR A 214 -7.26 -19.56 -14.73
N PRO A 215 -6.56 -18.74 -15.54
CA PRO A 215 -7.04 -18.30 -16.85
C PRO A 215 -7.38 -19.47 -17.77
N ALA A 216 -8.64 -19.52 -18.23
CA ALA A 216 -9.07 -20.48 -19.24
C ALA A 216 -8.45 -20.16 -20.60
N LYS A 217 -8.29 -21.18 -21.45
CA LYS A 217 -7.67 -21.06 -22.78
C LYS A 217 -8.35 -19.98 -23.63
N GLU A 218 -9.67 -19.89 -23.56
CA GLU A 218 -10.47 -18.94 -24.33
C GLU A 218 -10.18 -17.49 -23.92
N HIS A 219 -9.92 -17.24 -22.64
CA HIS A 219 -9.56 -15.90 -22.15
C HIS A 219 -8.14 -15.50 -22.55
N ILE A 220 -7.21 -16.46 -22.56
CA ILE A 220 -5.85 -16.26 -23.04
C ILE A 220 -5.87 -15.89 -24.53
N GLU A 221 -6.56 -16.69 -25.34
CA GLU A 221 -6.70 -16.42 -26.78
C GLU A 221 -7.39 -15.08 -27.06
N ALA A 222 -8.43 -14.74 -26.29
CA ALA A 222 -9.13 -13.46 -26.43
C ALA A 222 -8.22 -12.25 -26.21
N LEU A 223 -7.29 -12.31 -25.24
CA LEU A 223 -6.32 -11.24 -25.00
C LEU A 223 -5.13 -11.27 -25.94
N GLN A 224 -4.70 -12.45 -26.40
CA GLN A 224 -3.61 -12.58 -27.38
C GLN A 224 -3.98 -11.95 -28.73
N ASN A 225 -5.23 -12.13 -29.16
CA ASN A 225 -5.77 -11.56 -30.40
C ASN A 225 -6.11 -10.06 -30.30
N GLU A 226 -6.01 -9.48 -29.10
CA GLU A 226 -6.27 -8.07 -28.86
C GLU A 226 -4.98 -7.24 -28.96
N SER A 227 -5.12 -6.01 -29.44
CA SER A 227 -4.03 -5.04 -29.43
C SER A 227 -3.56 -4.74 -28.01
N ILE A 228 -2.27 -4.52 -27.82
CA ILE A 228 -1.66 -4.35 -26.49
C ILE A 228 -2.42 -3.30 -25.64
N SER A 229 -2.73 -2.14 -26.21
CA SER A 229 -3.44 -1.04 -25.51
C SER A 229 -4.90 -1.33 -25.13
N GLN A 230 -5.48 -2.43 -25.62
CA GLN A 230 -6.86 -2.83 -25.31
C GLN A 230 -6.93 -4.04 -24.37
N ARG A 231 -5.81 -4.74 -24.12
CA ARG A 231 -5.79 -5.95 -23.29
C ARG A 231 -6.30 -5.69 -21.88
N SER A 232 -5.88 -4.62 -21.21
CA SER A 232 -6.43 -4.24 -19.89
C SER A 232 -7.95 -4.07 -19.89
N LYS A 233 -8.49 -3.39 -20.89
CA LYS A 233 -9.93 -3.12 -20.99
C LYS A 233 -10.70 -4.41 -21.25
N HIS A 234 -10.16 -5.27 -22.11
CA HIS A 234 -10.77 -6.55 -22.44
C HIS A 234 -10.73 -7.49 -21.22
N LEU A 235 -9.61 -7.59 -20.50
CA LEU A 235 -9.52 -8.39 -19.27
C LEU A 235 -10.54 -7.94 -18.22
N LYS A 236 -10.67 -6.62 -18.02
CA LYS A 236 -11.69 -6.08 -17.12
C LYS A 236 -13.10 -6.47 -17.52
N LYS A 237 -13.41 -6.50 -18.82
CA LYS A 237 -14.70 -6.95 -19.34
C LYS A 237 -14.93 -8.43 -19.04
N ILE A 238 -13.95 -9.29 -19.34
CA ILE A 238 -14.01 -10.73 -19.01
C ILE A 238 -14.29 -10.92 -17.52
N GLY A 239 -13.56 -10.20 -16.65
CA GLY A 239 -13.76 -10.28 -15.21
C GLY A 239 -15.18 -9.92 -14.76
N ASN A 240 -15.76 -8.86 -15.33
CA ASN A 240 -17.13 -8.43 -15.02
C ASN A 240 -18.20 -9.39 -15.56
N ASP A 241 -17.94 -10.02 -16.70
CA ASP A 241 -18.86 -10.96 -17.33
C ASP A 241 -18.90 -12.29 -16.55
N VAL A 242 -17.75 -12.73 -16.03
CA VAL A 242 -17.62 -14.00 -15.29
C VAL A 242 -18.01 -13.86 -13.81
N HIS A 243 -17.67 -12.74 -13.16
CA HIS A 243 -17.93 -12.54 -11.73
C HIS A 243 -19.01 -11.47 -11.48
N LYS A 244 -20.21 -11.90 -11.08
CA LYS A 244 -21.31 -11.00 -10.73
C LYS A 244 -20.91 -10.08 -9.57
N GLY A 245 -20.95 -8.76 -9.82
CA GLY A 245 -20.51 -7.73 -8.87
C GLY A 245 -19.16 -7.10 -9.23
N GLY A 246 -18.46 -7.63 -10.24
CA GLY A 246 -17.17 -7.14 -10.69
C GLY A 246 -16.02 -7.51 -9.75
N LEU A 247 -14.80 -7.30 -10.23
CA LEU A 247 -13.58 -7.62 -9.48
C LEU A 247 -13.24 -6.49 -8.50
N ASP A 248 -13.84 -6.49 -7.30
CA ASP A 248 -13.67 -5.39 -6.33
C ASP A 248 -12.28 -5.46 -5.65
N PRO A 249 -11.36 -4.50 -5.87
CA PRO A 249 -10.04 -4.53 -5.24
C PRO A 249 -10.09 -4.43 -3.71
N ARG A 250 -11.16 -3.87 -3.12
CA ARG A 250 -11.28 -3.72 -1.65
C ARG A 250 -11.50 -5.05 -0.93
N ASN A 251 -12.13 -6.01 -1.60
CA ASN A 251 -12.43 -7.33 -1.05
C ASN A 251 -11.43 -8.40 -1.49
N ALA A 252 -10.62 -8.11 -2.51
CA ALA A 252 -9.64 -9.04 -3.08
C ALA A 252 -8.61 -9.56 -2.06
N PRO A 253 -8.12 -8.77 -1.07
CA PRO A 253 -7.21 -9.29 -0.04
C PRO A 253 -7.73 -10.54 0.68
N LYS A 254 -9.05 -10.67 0.90
CA LYS A 254 -9.65 -11.86 1.54
C LYS A 254 -9.38 -13.16 0.78
N TYR A 255 -9.10 -13.06 -0.52
CA TYR A 255 -8.87 -14.19 -1.42
C TYR A 255 -7.38 -14.35 -1.78
N ILE A 256 -6.48 -13.73 -1.03
CA ILE A 256 -5.03 -13.74 -1.31
C ILE A 256 -4.45 -15.16 -1.43
N HIS A 257 -4.89 -16.11 -0.59
CA HIS A 257 -4.43 -17.50 -0.68
C HIS A 257 -4.89 -18.18 -1.97
N ASN A 258 -6.16 -17.99 -2.36
CA ASN A 258 -6.68 -18.50 -3.62
C ASN A 258 -5.91 -17.89 -4.80
N ALA A 259 -5.63 -16.58 -4.74
CA ALA A 259 -4.90 -15.88 -5.79
C ALA A 259 -3.47 -16.41 -5.95
N ILE A 260 -2.78 -16.69 -4.84
CA ILE A 260 -1.45 -17.32 -4.83
C ILE A 260 -1.52 -18.71 -5.48
N GLU A 261 -2.43 -19.56 -5.03
CA GLU A 261 -2.56 -20.94 -5.53
C GLU A 261 -2.84 -20.98 -7.04
N ARG A 262 -3.79 -20.17 -7.52
CA ARG A 262 -4.17 -20.12 -8.94
C ARG A 262 -3.08 -19.52 -9.82
N CYS A 263 -2.35 -18.53 -9.31
CA CYS A 263 -1.21 -17.96 -10.02
C CYS A 263 -0.03 -18.94 -10.10
N ASP A 264 0.20 -19.74 -9.05
CA ASP A 264 1.19 -20.82 -9.07
C ASP A 264 0.77 -21.94 -10.04
N GLU A 265 -0.51 -22.33 -10.04
CA GLU A 265 -1.07 -23.32 -10.97
C GLU A 265 -0.92 -22.91 -12.43
N TYR A 266 -1.17 -21.63 -12.76
CA TYR A 266 -0.98 -21.11 -14.11
C TYR A 266 0.48 -21.22 -14.59
N GLY A 267 1.44 -21.11 -13.66
CA GLY A 267 2.86 -21.18 -13.93
C GLY A 267 3.43 -19.84 -14.38
N TYR A 268 3.80 -19.00 -13.40
CA TYR A 268 4.45 -17.71 -13.61
C TYR A 268 5.66 -17.81 -14.54
N LYS A 269 5.72 -16.94 -15.55
CA LYS A 269 6.79 -16.86 -16.55
C LYS A 269 7.06 -15.41 -16.93
N VAL A 270 8.28 -15.18 -17.39
CA VAL A 270 8.76 -13.90 -17.92
C VAL A 270 9.30 -14.09 -19.34
N ASP A 271 9.43 -12.99 -20.08
CA ASP A 271 10.12 -12.93 -21.36
C ASP A 271 11.66 -12.80 -21.18
N GLU A 272 12.37 -12.63 -22.29
CA GLU A 272 13.83 -12.44 -22.32
C GLU A 272 14.32 -11.19 -21.56
N ASN A 273 13.45 -10.22 -21.29
CA ASN A 273 13.77 -8.99 -20.55
C ASN A 273 13.32 -9.05 -19.08
N ASN A 274 12.92 -10.23 -18.61
CA ASN A 274 12.33 -10.47 -17.29
C ASN A 274 10.97 -9.78 -17.06
N VAL A 275 10.27 -9.36 -18.11
CA VAL A 275 8.92 -8.80 -18.00
C VAL A 275 7.90 -9.96 -17.92
N PRO A 276 6.93 -9.94 -16.99
CA PRO A 276 5.92 -10.99 -16.90
C PRO A 276 5.17 -11.21 -18.21
N LEU A 277 4.99 -12.47 -18.61
CA LEU A 277 4.16 -12.85 -19.76
C LEU A 277 2.67 -12.63 -19.48
N LEU A 278 1.82 -12.73 -20.51
CA LEU A 278 0.38 -12.53 -20.37
C LEU A 278 -0.22 -13.39 -19.25
N PHE A 279 -1.05 -12.77 -18.40
CA PHE A 279 -1.61 -13.31 -17.16
C PHE A 279 -0.60 -13.60 -16.03
N CYS A 280 0.69 -13.30 -16.20
CA CYS A 280 1.65 -13.36 -15.09
C CYS A 280 1.66 -12.03 -14.32
N THR A 281 1.87 -12.13 -13.00
CA THR A 281 1.94 -10.96 -12.12
C THR A 281 2.90 -11.20 -10.95
N ASP A 282 3.75 -10.21 -10.68
CA ASP A 282 4.66 -10.20 -9.54
C ASP A 282 3.95 -9.96 -8.21
N MET A 283 2.65 -9.64 -8.24
CA MET A 283 1.82 -9.64 -7.04
C MET A 283 1.89 -10.98 -6.29
N LEU A 284 2.19 -12.08 -7.00
CA LEU A 284 2.49 -13.38 -6.41
C LEU A 284 3.61 -13.29 -5.35
N PHE A 285 4.72 -12.64 -5.67
CA PHE A 285 5.88 -12.55 -4.78
C PHE A 285 5.62 -11.61 -3.61
N PHE A 286 4.95 -10.48 -3.86
CA PHE A 286 4.48 -9.60 -2.79
C PHE A 286 3.55 -10.34 -1.83
N ALA A 287 2.54 -11.04 -2.36
CA ALA A 287 1.54 -11.73 -1.57
C ALA A 287 2.18 -12.84 -0.73
N LYS A 288 3.12 -13.61 -1.30
CA LYS A 288 3.89 -14.62 -0.57
C LYS A 288 4.72 -14.00 0.57
N ASP A 289 5.48 -12.93 0.31
CA ASP A 289 6.26 -12.23 1.35
C ASP A 289 5.36 -11.67 2.47
N PHE A 290 4.24 -11.05 2.09
CA PHE A 290 3.30 -10.47 3.05
C PHE A 290 2.64 -11.54 3.93
N ILE A 291 2.17 -12.63 3.33
CA ILE A 291 1.58 -13.76 4.06
C ILE A 291 2.62 -14.44 4.96
N GLU A 292 3.83 -14.68 4.46
CA GLU A 292 4.91 -15.25 5.28
C GLU A 292 5.27 -14.35 6.46
N TYR A 293 5.25 -13.02 6.27
CA TYR A 293 5.53 -12.09 7.34
C TYR A 293 4.46 -12.12 8.43
N ILE A 294 3.18 -12.03 8.05
CA ILE A 294 2.08 -12.05 9.04
C ILE A 294 1.88 -13.44 9.67
N SER A 295 2.30 -14.52 8.99
CA SER A 295 2.20 -15.89 9.53
C SER A 295 3.14 -16.13 10.71
N LYS A 296 4.24 -15.37 10.84
CA LYS A 296 5.21 -15.47 11.95
C LYS A 296 4.63 -15.07 13.31
N PHE A 297 3.41 -14.53 13.33
CA PHE A 297 2.73 -14.04 14.51
C PHE A 297 1.50 -14.88 14.89
N TYR A 298 1.28 -16.01 14.19
CA TYR A 298 0.32 -17.05 14.57
C TYR A 298 0.95 -18.10 15.49
#